data_AF-A0A1G2H341-F1
#
_entry.id   AF-A0A1G2H341-F1
#
_cell.length_a   1.000
_cell.length_b   1.000
_cell.length_c   1.000
_cell.angle_alpha   90.00
_cell.angle_beta   90.00
_cell.angle_gamma   90.00
#
_symmetry.space_group_name_H-M   'P 1'
#
loop_
_entity.id
_entity.type
_entity.pdbx_description
1 polymer ?
#
loop_
_entity_poly.entity_id
_entity_poly.type
_entity_poly.pdbx_seq_one_letter_code
_entity_poly.pdbx_strand_id
1 'polypeptide(L)'
;MRKKFIITAIILLLIGVSAGIFGLFPVARVNGEFVLYRIYNERANALERFETKNRLVAGSESLTPAEQEEIRKFILQNLIAEHVFWQYVEEHTALSGLKESADAVVAGTLKEADPNVLPQATKEIYGWSVDEFVENVLFWQAFQNELQKVIESDGTSFDEFARMQLNNAQVQLYTVPWKWENGGLSEK
;
A
#
# COMPACT_ATOMS: atom_id res chain seq x y z
N MET A 1 -40.69 15.29 15.76
CA MET A 1 -40.06 14.19 14.98
C MET A 1 -39.32 14.69 13.74
N ARG A 2 -39.97 15.45 12.84
CA ARG A 2 -39.33 16.00 11.60
C ARG A 2 -38.04 16.80 11.83
N LYS A 3 -38.00 17.70 12.84
CA LYS A 3 -36.78 18.46 13.16
C LYS A 3 -35.60 17.58 13.58
N LYS A 4 -35.84 16.52 14.37
CA LYS A 4 -34.80 15.56 14.77
C LYS A 4 -34.28 14.78 13.57
N PHE A 5 -35.17 14.35 12.68
CA PHE A 5 -34.80 13.68 11.43
C PHE A 5 -33.95 14.57 10.52
N ILE A 6 -34.33 15.84 10.34
CA ILE A 6 -33.56 16.80 9.53
C ILE A 6 -32.17 17.04 10.15
N ILE A 7 -32.07 17.20 11.47
CA ILE A 7 -30.79 17.35 12.16
C ILE A 7 -29.92 16.10 11.97
N THR A 8 -30.47 14.90 12.14
CA THR A 8 -29.75 13.64 11.90
C THR A 8 -29.27 13.53 10.45
N ALA A 9 -30.10 13.88 9.47
CA ALA A 9 -29.72 13.86 8.05
C ALA A 9 -28.58 14.85 7.75
N ILE A 10 -28.62 16.06 8.32
CA ILE A 10 -27.54 17.05 8.18
C ILE A 10 -26.25 16.54 8.82
N ILE A 11 -26.31 15.94 10.00
CA ILE A 11 -25.14 15.37 10.67
C ILE A 11 -24.52 14.25 9.83
N LEU A 12 -25.34 13.32 9.31
CA LEU A 12 -24.85 12.24 8.44
C LEU A 12 -24.23 12.79 7.15
N LEU A 13 -24.82 13.83 6.57
CA LEU A 13 -24.27 14.49 5.39
C LEU A 13 -22.93 15.16 5.70
N LEU A 14 -22.80 15.87 6.82
CA LEU A 14 -21.54 16.48 7.24
C LEU A 14 -20.45 15.45 7.51
N ILE A 15 -20.79 14.30 8.13
CA ILE A 15 -19.86 13.19 8.32
C ILE A 15 -19.43 12.62 6.97
N GLY A 16 -20.36 12.40 6.04
CA GLY A 16 -20.06 11.89 4.70
C GLY A 16 -19.16 12.84 3.90
N VAL A 17 -19.46 14.15 3.93
CA VAL A 17 -18.62 15.18 3.29
C VAL A 17 -17.23 15.22 3.92
N SER A 18 -17.14 15.17 5.25
CA SER A 18 -15.85 15.15 5.95
C SER A 18 -15.03 13.92 5.57
N ALA A 19 -15.65 12.73 5.58
CA ALA A 19 -14.98 11.49 5.15
C ALA A 19 -14.50 11.56 3.70
N GLY A 20 -15.27 12.20 2.81
CA GLY A 20 -14.85 12.48 1.43
C GLY A 20 -13.63 13.38 1.35
N ILE A 21 -13.63 14.51 2.07
CA ILE A 21 -12.51 15.47 2.10
C ILE A 21 -11.23 14.82 2.63
N PHE A 22 -11.32 14.01 3.68
CA PHE A 22 -10.17 13.36 4.30
C PHE A 22 -9.76 12.04 3.60
N GLY A 23 -10.45 11.63 2.52
CA GLY A 23 -10.16 10.39 1.80
C GLY A 23 -10.40 9.12 2.64
N LEU A 24 -11.29 9.17 3.62
CA LEU A 24 -11.61 8.08 4.55
C LEU A 24 -12.71 7.14 4.02
N PHE A 25 -12.75 6.96 2.70
CA PHE A 25 -13.63 6.01 2.03
C PHE A 25 -12.81 4.86 1.45
N PRO A 26 -13.38 3.64 1.38
CA PRO A 26 -12.65 2.47 0.91
C PRO A 26 -12.47 2.51 -0.61
N VAL A 27 -11.28 2.14 -1.09
CA VAL A 27 -11.01 1.82 -2.51
C VAL A 27 -10.99 0.32 -2.75
N ALA A 28 -10.67 -0.46 -1.73
CA ALA A 28 -10.78 -1.90 -1.75
C ALA A 28 -11.18 -2.43 -0.37
N ARG A 29 -11.76 -3.63 -0.35
CA ARG A 29 -11.91 -4.46 0.83
C ARG A 29 -11.25 -5.80 0.57
N VAL A 30 -10.32 -6.20 1.43
CA VAL A 30 -9.48 -7.41 1.30
C VAL A 30 -9.71 -8.27 2.53
N ASN A 31 -10.33 -9.45 2.35
CA ASN A 31 -10.69 -10.39 3.42
C ASN A 31 -11.39 -9.74 4.64
N GLY A 32 -12.17 -8.68 4.38
CA GLY A 32 -12.91 -7.98 5.43
C GLY A 32 -12.32 -6.63 5.84
N GLU A 33 -11.03 -6.39 5.62
CA GLU A 33 -10.33 -5.13 5.94
C GLU A 33 -10.38 -4.12 4.80
N PHE A 34 -10.32 -2.83 5.11
CA PHE A 34 -10.46 -1.77 4.12
C PHE A 34 -9.11 -1.15 3.75
N VAL A 35 -8.85 -1.05 2.45
CA VAL A 35 -7.84 -0.17 1.88
C VAL A 35 -8.49 1.19 1.65
N LEU A 36 -8.00 2.24 2.32
CA LEU A 36 -8.58 3.58 2.23
C LEU A 36 -8.00 4.40 1.07
N TYR A 37 -8.83 5.24 0.47
CA TYR A 37 -8.43 6.13 -0.63
C TYR A 37 -7.24 7.02 -0.25
N ARG A 38 -7.21 7.55 0.99
CA ARG A 38 -6.10 8.37 1.46
C ARG A 38 -4.75 7.66 1.31
N ILE A 39 -4.63 6.43 1.80
CA ILE A 39 -3.38 5.65 1.76
C ILE A 39 -3.01 5.31 0.32
N TYR A 40 -3.99 4.84 -0.46
CA TYR A 40 -3.81 4.55 -1.88
C TYR A 40 -3.31 5.77 -2.67
N ASN A 41 -3.97 6.92 -2.51
CA ASN A 41 -3.62 8.13 -3.22
C ASN A 41 -2.28 8.71 -2.75
N GLU A 42 -1.98 8.64 -1.46
CA GLU A 42 -0.70 9.08 -0.91
C GLU A 42 0.47 8.28 -1.50
N ARG A 43 0.39 6.95 -1.50
CA ARG A 43 1.44 6.08 -2.08
C ARG A 43 1.56 6.23 -3.60
N ALA A 44 0.43 6.37 -4.31
CA ALA A 44 0.44 6.65 -5.74
C ALA A 44 1.17 7.95 -6.05
N ASN A 45 0.84 9.03 -5.34
CA ASN A 45 1.49 10.33 -5.55
C ASN A 45 2.98 10.30 -5.18
N ALA A 46 3.38 9.54 -4.16
CA ALA A 46 4.78 9.38 -3.80
C ALA A 46 5.59 8.68 -4.90
N LEU A 47 5.04 7.63 -5.50
CA LEU A 47 5.68 6.94 -6.63
C LEU A 47 5.70 7.80 -7.90
N GLU A 48 4.60 8.51 -8.21
CA GLU A 48 4.56 9.48 -9.31
C GLU A 48 5.63 10.59 -9.14
N ARG A 49 5.86 11.06 -7.91
CA ARG A 49 6.91 12.05 -7.61
C ARG A 49 8.30 11.49 -7.84
N PHE A 50 8.57 10.27 -7.36
CA PHE A 50 9.83 9.57 -7.58
C PHE A 50 10.13 9.43 -9.07
N GLU A 51 9.17 8.89 -9.83
CA GLU A 51 9.30 8.70 -11.29
C GLU A 51 9.51 10.03 -12.03
N THR A 52 8.74 11.06 -11.67
CA THR A 52 8.91 12.40 -12.25
C THR A 52 10.31 12.95 -12.00
N LYS A 53 10.84 12.80 -10.77
CA LYS A 53 12.18 13.27 -10.43
C LYS A 53 13.28 12.51 -11.16
N ASN A 54 13.16 11.19 -11.26
CA ASN A 54 14.11 10.38 -12.01
C ASN A 54 14.15 10.79 -13.49
N ARG A 55 12.99 11.03 -14.10
CA ARG A 55 12.92 11.50 -15.50
C ARG A 55 13.52 12.89 -15.67
N LEU A 56 13.27 13.81 -14.74
CA LEU A 56 13.89 15.14 -14.77
C LEU A 56 15.42 15.06 -14.73
N VAL A 57 15.98 14.22 -13.86
CA VAL A 57 17.43 13.99 -13.77
C VAL A 57 17.97 13.34 -15.05
N ALA A 58 17.22 12.42 -15.65
CA ALA A 58 17.56 11.75 -16.90
C ALA A 58 17.29 12.59 -18.17
N GLY A 59 16.74 13.80 -18.04
CA GLY A 59 16.38 14.66 -19.18
C GLY A 59 15.23 14.12 -20.05
N SER A 60 14.34 13.30 -19.48
CA SER A 60 13.20 12.68 -20.15
C SER A 60 11.90 13.48 -19.99
N GLU A 61 10.88 13.16 -20.78
CA GLU A 61 9.56 13.79 -20.70
C GLU A 61 8.84 13.50 -19.38
N SER A 62 7.86 14.33 -19.04
CA SER A 62 7.00 14.10 -17.87
C SER A 62 6.15 12.83 -18.03
N LEU A 63 5.65 12.29 -16.91
CA LEU A 63 4.74 11.15 -16.95
C LEU A 63 3.48 11.47 -17.75
N THR A 64 3.14 10.57 -18.65
CA THR A 64 1.87 10.58 -19.38
C THR A 64 0.71 10.12 -18.47
N PRO A 65 -0.55 10.45 -18.80
CA PRO A 65 -1.70 9.96 -18.03
C PRO A 65 -1.79 8.44 -17.94
N ALA A 66 -1.41 7.72 -19.00
CA ALA A 66 -1.41 6.26 -19.01
C ALA A 66 -0.36 5.68 -18.05
N GLU A 67 0.82 6.29 -17.97
CA GLU A 67 1.86 5.87 -17.02
C GLU A 67 1.45 6.15 -15.57
N GLN A 68 0.78 7.28 -15.31
CA GLN A 68 0.19 7.57 -13.99
C GLN A 68 -0.89 6.55 -13.62
N GLU A 69 -1.71 6.13 -14.58
CA GLU A 69 -2.71 5.08 -14.38
C GLU A 69 -2.06 3.73 -14.04
N GLU A 70 -0.98 3.35 -14.72
CA GLU A 70 -0.22 2.12 -14.42
C GLU A 70 0.45 2.18 -13.04
N ILE A 71 1.01 3.32 -12.66
CA ILE A 71 1.54 3.54 -11.30
C ILE A 71 0.43 3.33 -10.26
N ARG A 72 -0.74 3.92 -10.51
CA ARG A 72 -1.89 3.80 -9.62
C ARG A 72 -2.39 2.36 -9.53
N LYS A 73 -2.50 1.65 -10.64
CA LYS A 73 -2.83 0.22 -10.68
C LYS A 73 -1.84 -0.60 -9.87
N PHE A 74 -0.54 -0.38 -10.08
CA PHE A 74 0.53 -1.05 -9.34
C PHE A 74 0.45 -0.82 -7.82
N ILE A 75 0.24 0.42 -7.38
CA ILE A 75 0.10 0.74 -5.96
C ILE A 75 -1.13 0.06 -5.35
N LEU A 76 -2.27 0.06 -6.03
CA LEU A 76 -3.45 -0.64 -5.53
C LEU A 76 -3.20 -2.15 -5.41
N GLN A 77 -2.56 -2.76 -6.40
CA GLN A 77 -2.21 -4.18 -6.37
C GLN A 77 -1.25 -4.51 -5.22
N ASN A 78 -0.23 -3.69 -4.98
CA ASN A 78 0.68 -3.87 -3.85
C ASN A 78 -0.03 -3.74 -2.51
N LEU A 79 -0.88 -2.72 -2.33
CA LEU A 79 -1.65 -2.57 -1.09
C LEU A 79 -2.53 -3.79 -0.82
N ILE A 80 -3.16 -4.35 -1.86
CA ILE A 80 -3.94 -5.59 -1.72
C ILE A 80 -3.02 -6.74 -1.30
N ALA A 81 -1.87 -6.91 -1.96
CA ALA A 81 -0.93 -7.97 -1.62
C ALA A 81 -0.37 -7.86 -0.19
N GLU A 82 -0.05 -6.64 0.25
CA GLU A 82 0.38 -6.37 1.63
C GLU A 82 -0.67 -6.82 2.64
N HIS A 83 -1.95 -6.47 2.45
CA HIS A 83 -3.03 -6.94 3.32
C HIS A 83 -3.16 -8.46 3.31
N VAL A 84 -3.11 -9.10 2.14
CA VAL A 84 -3.21 -10.56 2.02
C VAL A 84 -2.07 -11.26 2.76
N PHE A 85 -0.82 -10.81 2.55
CA PHE A 85 0.34 -11.43 3.19
C PHE A 85 0.40 -11.14 4.68
N TRP A 86 0.01 -9.94 5.10
CA TRP A 86 -0.06 -9.60 6.51
C TRP A 86 -1.06 -10.49 7.26
N GLN A 87 -2.28 -10.63 6.73
CA GLN A 87 -3.29 -11.50 7.31
C GLN A 87 -2.86 -12.96 7.32
N TYR A 88 -2.22 -13.44 6.25
CA TYR A 88 -1.64 -14.78 6.23
C TYR A 88 -0.68 -14.99 7.41
N VAL A 89 0.21 -14.03 7.68
CA VAL A 89 1.14 -14.10 8.81
C VAL A 89 0.41 -14.06 10.16
N GLU A 90 -0.61 -13.22 10.32
CA GLU A 90 -1.41 -13.14 11.56
C GLU A 90 -2.17 -14.44 11.85
N GLU A 91 -2.65 -15.13 10.83
CA GLU A 91 -3.35 -16.41 10.97
C GLU A 91 -2.41 -17.60 11.26
N HIS A 92 -1.10 -17.46 10.98
CA HIS A 92 -0.12 -18.53 11.11
C HIS A 92 0.86 -18.26 12.25
N THR A 93 0.56 -18.80 13.44
CA THR A 93 1.38 -18.61 14.66
C THR A 93 2.88 -18.91 14.51
N ALA A 94 3.26 -19.82 13.60
CA ALA A 94 4.66 -20.12 13.28
C ALA A 94 5.43 -18.90 12.71
N LEU A 95 4.71 -17.92 12.15
CA LEU A 95 5.25 -16.69 11.55
C LEU A 95 5.17 -15.48 12.48
N SER A 96 4.80 -15.68 13.75
CA SER A 96 4.63 -14.58 14.72
C SER A 96 5.89 -13.73 14.94
N GLY A 97 7.09 -14.24 14.66
CA GLY A 97 8.36 -13.51 14.75
C GLY A 97 8.79 -12.78 13.46
N LEU A 98 7.96 -12.81 12.41
CA LEU A 98 8.32 -12.25 11.11
C LEU A 98 8.36 -10.73 11.14
N LYS A 99 7.43 -10.11 11.89
CA LYS A 99 7.40 -8.65 12.06
C LYS A 99 8.68 -8.15 12.72
N GLU A 100 9.11 -8.78 13.81
CA GLU A 100 10.31 -8.41 14.54
C GLU A 100 11.57 -8.60 13.68
N SER A 101 11.59 -9.65 12.85
CA SER A 101 12.67 -9.88 11.88
C SER A 101 12.73 -8.76 10.83
N ALA A 102 11.59 -8.36 10.27
CA ALA A 102 11.49 -7.25 9.33
C ALA A 102 11.93 -5.92 9.97
N ASP A 103 11.45 -5.62 11.18
CA ASP A 103 11.84 -4.43 11.94
C ASP A 103 13.35 -4.41 12.23
N ALA A 104 13.96 -5.56 12.53
CA ALA A 104 15.40 -5.68 12.74
C ALA A 104 16.21 -5.40 11.47
N VAL A 105 15.74 -5.86 10.31
CA VAL A 105 16.34 -5.54 9.00
C VAL A 105 16.25 -4.04 8.70
N VAL A 106 15.09 -3.43 8.92
CA VAL A 106 14.91 -1.97 8.77
C VAL A 106 15.87 -1.21 9.69
N ALA A 107 15.95 -1.60 10.97
CA ALA A 107 16.85 -0.96 11.93
C ALA A 107 18.33 -1.12 11.52
N GLY A 108 18.72 -2.23 10.91
CA GLY A 108 20.03 -2.43 10.31
C GLY A 108 20.30 -1.44 9.18
N THR A 109 19.40 -1.38 8.20
CA THR A 109 19.48 -0.47 7.05
C THR A 109 19.57 1.00 7.47
N LEU A 110 18.79 1.41 8.47
CA LEU A 110 18.80 2.79 8.97
C LEU A 110 20.11 3.16 9.70
N LYS A 111 20.81 2.20 10.32
CA LYS A 111 22.11 2.44 10.95
C LYS A 111 23.22 2.70 9.93
N GLU A 112 23.11 2.10 8.75
CA GLU A 112 24.07 2.26 7.66
C GLU A 112 23.80 3.51 6.82
N ALA A 113 22.60 4.08 6.91
CA ALA A 113 22.21 5.28 6.19
C ALA A 113 22.87 6.55 6.78
N ASP A 114 23.21 7.51 5.91
CA ASP A 114 23.69 8.81 6.36
C ASP A 114 22.52 9.61 6.98
N PRO A 115 22.61 9.98 8.28
CA PRO A 115 21.53 10.64 9.00
C PRO A 115 21.25 12.07 8.50
N ASN A 116 22.17 12.68 7.75
CA ASN A 116 21.98 14.02 7.18
C ASN A 116 21.36 13.97 5.78
N VAL A 117 21.59 12.88 5.03
CA VAL A 117 21.12 12.74 3.65
C VAL A 117 19.73 12.13 3.61
N LEU A 118 19.47 11.09 4.41
CA LEU A 118 18.21 10.33 4.34
C LEU A 118 16.95 11.20 4.57
N PRO A 119 16.90 12.11 5.57
CA PRO A 119 15.73 12.96 5.77
C PRO A 119 15.47 13.92 4.60
N GLN A 120 16.54 14.45 3.99
CA GLN A 120 16.41 15.34 2.83
C GLN A 120 15.97 14.55 1.60
N ALA A 121 16.60 13.41 1.34
CA ALA A 121 16.30 12.57 0.18
C ALA A 121 14.87 12.03 0.22
N THR A 122 14.40 11.50 1.35
CA THR A 122 13.03 10.99 1.50
C THR A 122 11.98 12.08 1.28
N LYS A 123 12.20 13.26 1.88
CA LYS A 123 11.29 14.39 1.72
C LYS A 123 11.29 14.93 0.30
N GLU A 124 12.46 15.01 -0.29
CA GLU A 124 12.62 15.54 -1.64
C GLU A 124 12.02 14.58 -2.67
N ILE A 125 12.32 13.29 -2.59
CA ILE A 125 11.99 12.30 -3.62
C ILE A 125 10.53 11.85 -3.52
N TYR A 126 10.08 11.47 -2.32
CA TYR A 126 8.77 10.87 -2.10
C TYR A 126 7.76 11.85 -1.51
N GLY A 127 8.22 12.97 -0.93
CA GLY A 127 7.37 13.90 -0.17
C GLY A 127 7.17 13.49 1.29
N TRP A 128 7.80 12.41 1.72
CA TRP A 128 7.63 11.76 3.02
C TRP A 128 8.71 12.15 4.03
N SER A 129 8.37 12.06 5.30
CA SER A 129 9.32 11.95 6.40
C SER A 129 10.06 10.59 6.35
N VAL A 130 11.12 10.46 7.15
CA VAL A 130 11.82 9.18 7.29
C VAL A 130 10.89 8.10 7.83
N ASP A 131 10.04 8.42 8.81
CA ASP A 131 9.11 7.46 9.41
C ASP A 131 8.07 6.97 8.39
N GLU A 132 7.49 7.88 7.60
CA GLU A 132 6.58 7.52 6.50
C GLU A 132 7.29 6.66 5.44
N PHE A 133 8.54 6.96 5.11
CA PHE A 133 9.32 6.13 4.19
C PHE A 133 9.62 4.74 4.77
N VAL A 134 9.92 4.67 6.06
CA VAL A 134 10.12 3.40 6.77
C VAL A 134 8.86 2.55 6.71
N GLU A 135 7.71 3.12 7.09
CA GLU A 135 6.43 2.40 7.17
C GLU A 135 5.94 1.96 5.78
N ASN A 136 6.07 2.81 4.77
CA ASN A 136 5.48 2.58 3.44
C ASN A 136 6.41 1.87 2.46
N VAL A 137 7.72 1.83 2.71
CA VAL A 137 8.70 1.22 1.80
C VAL A 137 9.58 0.22 2.51
N LEU A 138 10.41 0.67 3.46
CA LEU A 138 11.46 -0.19 4.02
C LEU A 138 10.89 -1.39 4.77
N PHE A 139 9.84 -1.18 5.57
CA PHE A 139 9.18 -2.24 6.31
C PHE A 139 8.60 -3.30 5.37
N TRP A 140 7.81 -2.91 4.37
CA TRP A 140 7.19 -3.87 3.46
C TRP A 140 8.20 -4.62 2.60
N GLN A 141 9.28 -3.96 2.17
CA GLN A 141 10.38 -4.63 1.49
C GLN A 141 11.08 -5.65 2.39
N ALA A 142 11.39 -5.28 3.63
CA ALA A 142 11.99 -6.19 4.60
C ALA A 142 11.04 -7.36 4.92
N PHE A 143 9.77 -7.07 5.15
CA PHE A 143 8.73 -8.06 5.44
C PHE A 143 8.59 -9.08 4.32
N GLN A 144 8.49 -8.64 3.06
CA GLN A 144 8.39 -9.56 1.91
C GLN A 144 9.64 -10.42 1.77
N ASN A 145 10.83 -9.86 1.97
CA ASN A 145 12.08 -10.62 1.93
C ASN A 145 12.16 -11.67 3.03
N GLU A 146 11.75 -11.33 4.26
CA GLU A 146 11.71 -12.30 5.35
C GLU A 146 10.63 -13.36 5.12
N LEU A 147 9.45 -12.98 4.62
CA LEU A 147 8.39 -13.93 4.28
C LEU A 147 8.88 -14.92 3.21
N GLN A 148 9.51 -14.42 2.16
CA GLN A 148 10.08 -15.23 1.10
C GLN A 148 11.06 -16.26 1.65
N LYS A 149 12.02 -15.84 2.50
CA LYS A 149 13.00 -16.76 3.11
C LYS A 149 12.32 -17.89 3.86
N VAL A 150 11.27 -17.59 4.64
CA VAL A 150 10.57 -18.62 5.43
C VAL A 150 9.83 -19.59 4.51
N ILE A 151 9.05 -19.09 3.56
CA ILE A 151 8.28 -19.92 2.62
C ILE A 151 9.20 -20.82 1.78
N GLU A 152 10.32 -20.29 1.30
CA GLU A 152 11.30 -21.05 0.52
C GLU A 152 12.07 -22.07 1.38
N SER A 153 12.32 -21.76 2.66
CA SER A 153 12.95 -22.71 3.58
C SER A 153 12.08 -23.94 3.85
N ASP A 154 10.77 -23.80 3.75
CA ASP A 154 9.79 -24.89 3.86
C ASP A 154 9.61 -25.68 2.54
N GLY A 155 10.39 -25.34 1.51
CA GLY A 155 10.42 -26.03 0.22
C GLY A 155 9.32 -25.60 -0.76
N THR A 156 8.58 -24.52 -0.46
CA THR A 156 7.57 -23.96 -1.35
C THR A 156 8.13 -22.77 -2.12
N SER A 157 7.83 -22.64 -3.41
CA SER A 157 8.22 -21.45 -4.18
C SER A 157 7.42 -20.23 -3.70
N PHE A 158 8.10 -19.11 -3.43
CA PHE A 158 7.41 -17.88 -3.01
C PHE A 158 6.44 -17.35 -4.07
N ASP A 159 6.76 -17.48 -5.36
CA ASP A 159 5.86 -17.08 -6.45
C ASP A 159 4.58 -17.93 -6.47
N GLU A 160 4.71 -19.24 -6.22
CA GLU A 160 3.56 -20.14 -6.13
C GLU A 160 2.70 -19.82 -4.91
N PHE A 161 3.35 -19.59 -3.76
CA PHE A 161 2.70 -19.14 -2.54
C PHE A 161 1.94 -17.83 -2.77
N ALA A 162 2.60 -16.80 -3.31
CA ALA A 162 2.02 -15.49 -3.54
C ALA A 162 0.80 -15.59 -4.46
N ARG A 163 0.92 -16.31 -5.58
CA ARG A 163 -0.19 -16.56 -6.51
C ARG A 163 -1.35 -17.27 -5.82
N MET A 164 -1.08 -18.29 -5.01
CA MET A 164 -2.12 -19.02 -4.27
C MET A 164 -2.85 -18.11 -3.29
N GLN A 165 -2.13 -17.33 -2.49
CA GLN A 165 -2.75 -16.43 -1.50
C GLN A 165 -3.57 -15.33 -2.19
N LEU A 166 -3.04 -14.70 -3.24
CA LEU A 166 -3.74 -13.65 -3.99
C LEU A 166 -4.99 -14.17 -4.72
N ASN A 167 -4.94 -15.40 -5.25
CA ASN A 167 -6.10 -16.04 -5.88
C ASN A 167 -7.21 -16.36 -4.88
N ASN A 168 -6.85 -16.74 -3.67
CA ASN A 168 -7.79 -17.12 -2.62
C ASN A 168 -8.35 -15.91 -1.85
N ALA A 169 -7.74 -14.74 -2.00
CA ALA A 169 -8.16 -13.52 -1.32
C ALA A 169 -9.54 -13.03 -1.81
N GLN A 170 -10.41 -12.68 -0.86
CA GLN A 170 -11.69 -12.04 -1.16
C GLN A 170 -11.48 -10.52 -1.31
N VAL A 171 -11.40 -10.06 -2.56
CA VAL A 171 -11.19 -8.64 -2.87
C VAL A 171 -12.45 -8.02 -3.49
N GLN A 172 -12.91 -6.91 -2.92
CA GLN A 172 -13.96 -6.07 -3.47
C GLN A 172 -13.39 -4.68 -3.75
N LEU A 173 -13.49 -4.21 -5.00
CA LEU A 173 -12.99 -2.89 -5.39
C LEU A 173 -14.12 -1.86 -5.44
N TYR A 174 -13.83 -0.64 -4.99
CA TYR A 174 -14.76 0.50 -4.99
C TYR A 174 -14.10 1.69 -5.65
N THR A 175 -14.87 2.48 -6.41
CA THR A 175 -14.44 3.79 -6.91
C THR A 175 -13.17 3.82 -7.78
N VAL A 176 -12.72 2.67 -8.30
CA VAL A 176 -11.57 2.52 -9.21
C VAL A 176 -11.98 1.85 -10.53
N PRO A 177 -11.24 2.06 -11.64
CA PRO A 177 -11.63 1.56 -12.97
C PRO A 177 -11.29 0.08 -13.21
N TRP A 178 -10.74 -0.63 -12.23
CA TRP A 178 -10.33 -2.04 -12.36
C TRP A 178 -11.25 -3.01 -11.62
N LYS A 179 -11.13 -4.29 -11.93
CA LYS A 179 -11.70 -5.42 -11.19
C LYS A 179 -10.58 -6.37 -10.73
N TRP A 180 -10.87 -7.17 -9.71
CA TRP A 180 -9.94 -8.17 -9.19
C TRP A 180 -10.30 -9.54 -9.75
N GLU A 181 -9.39 -10.15 -10.51
CA GLU A 181 -9.59 -11.46 -11.13
C GLU A 181 -8.27 -12.24 -11.13
N ASN A 182 -8.33 -13.53 -10.79
CA ASN A 182 -7.17 -14.43 -10.83
C ASN A 182 -5.93 -13.86 -10.12
N GLY A 183 -6.12 -13.25 -8.94
CA GLY A 183 -5.02 -12.75 -8.11
C GLY A 183 -4.37 -11.47 -8.60
N GLY A 184 -5.01 -10.73 -9.52
CA GLY A 184 -4.50 -9.46 -10.03
C GLY A 184 -5.60 -8.47 -10.47
N LEU A 185 -5.17 -7.26 -10.81
CA LEU A 185 -6.05 -6.22 -11.35
C LEU A 185 -6.19 -6.35 -12.87
N SER A 186 -7.44 -6.45 -13.35
CA SER A 186 -7.81 -6.41 -14.77
C SER A 186 -8.70 -5.20 -15.08
N GLU A 187 -8.70 -4.77 -16.35
CA GLU A 187 -9.63 -3.76 -16.86
C GLU A 187 -11.08 -4.28 -16.75
N LYS A 188 -12.03 -3.38 -16.50
CA LYS A 188 -13.46 -3.73 -16.36
C LYS A 188 -14.13 -4.08 -17.68
#